data_AF-W4PAB2-F1
#
_entry.id   AF-W4PAB2-F1
#
_cell.length_a   1.000
_cell.length_b   1.000
_cell.length_c   1.000
_cell.angle_alpha   90.00
_cell.angle_beta   90.00
_cell.angle_gamma   90.00
#
_symmetry.space_group_name_H-M   'P 1'
#
loop_
_entity.id
_entity.type
_entity.pdbx_description
1 polymer ?
#
loop_
_entity_poly.entity_id
_entity_poly.type
_entity_poly.pdbx_seq_one_letter_code
_entity_poly.pdbx_strand_id
1 'polypeptide(L)'
;MYCLVLTEGQFKVDSLPSSDSIINIAIKYYKTTNDSFKLAQSLYYKGKIYQQKKFLIEAVECYHKARKHVEQNNIELKFLLNQDMGKIYHFKMMREEEKEAKENALRCAKQLNDSLLTGQSLIELSKYYNITDSLRNSKECLKQALSIMPASYYSELALIQAELSKIHLATHLPDSALHFINQAISMEQDSMVLYDYYNLKADAFYKLAQNDSAKYYFMRSLQSHSLRTKITTYYDLFKLEEEFGKRDMALSYLKAHVHYIRNF
;
A
#
# COMPACT_ATOMS: atom_id res chain seq x y z
N MET A 1 27.20 21.09 -6.82
CA MET A 1 26.36 21.43 -5.65
C MET A 1 24.93 21.78 -6.02
N TYR A 2 24.70 22.73 -6.94
CA TYR A 2 23.36 23.18 -7.37
C TYR A 2 22.43 22.05 -7.91
N CYS A 3 22.93 21.16 -8.77
CA CYS A 3 22.10 20.14 -9.44
C CYS A 3 21.45 19.13 -8.48
N LEU A 4 22.14 18.74 -7.41
CA LEU A 4 21.59 17.79 -6.42
C LEU A 4 20.53 18.46 -5.55
N VAL A 5 20.80 19.65 -5.03
CA VAL A 5 19.86 20.43 -4.21
C VAL A 5 18.61 20.78 -5.01
N LEU A 6 18.76 21.11 -6.30
CA LEU A 6 17.63 21.35 -7.20
C LEU A 6 16.77 20.09 -7.39
N THR A 7 17.40 18.93 -7.60
CA THR A 7 16.68 17.66 -7.76
C THR A 7 15.99 17.24 -6.45
N GLU A 8 16.62 17.46 -5.31
CA GLU A 8 16.03 17.23 -3.98
C GLU A 8 14.84 18.17 -3.71
N GLY A 9 14.99 19.45 -4.05
CA GLY A 9 13.90 20.42 -3.97
C GLY A 9 12.72 20.00 -4.83
N GLN A 10 12.98 19.65 -6.09
CA GLN A 10 11.96 19.15 -7.03
C GLN A 10 11.32 17.84 -6.58
N PHE A 11 12.07 16.96 -5.91
CA PHE A 11 11.52 15.75 -5.31
C PHE A 11 10.52 16.06 -4.19
N LYS A 12 10.85 17.02 -3.30
CA LYS A 12 9.99 17.40 -2.18
C LYS A 12 8.65 18.03 -2.60
N VAL A 13 8.57 18.60 -3.80
CA VAL A 13 7.33 19.16 -4.39
C VAL A 13 6.72 18.28 -5.49
N ASP A 14 7.12 17.01 -5.58
CA ASP A 14 6.65 16.04 -6.60
C ASP A 14 6.80 16.51 -8.06
N SER A 15 7.74 17.43 -8.31
CA SER A 15 7.99 18.08 -9.61
C SER A 15 9.29 17.59 -10.24
N LEU A 16 9.67 16.33 -10.02
CA LEU A 16 10.91 15.76 -10.55
C LEU A 16 10.96 15.93 -12.08
N PRO A 17 12.11 16.34 -12.64
CA PRO A 17 12.22 16.72 -14.04
C PRO A 17 12.07 15.50 -14.95
N SER A 18 11.43 15.69 -16.11
CA SER A 18 11.29 14.66 -17.14
C SER A 18 12.60 14.27 -17.80
N SER A 19 13.70 15.01 -17.59
CA SER A 19 15.04 14.71 -18.12
C SER A 19 16.00 14.33 -16.99
N ASP A 20 16.82 13.31 -17.21
CA ASP A 20 17.88 12.88 -16.30
C ASP A 20 19.21 13.63 -16.54
N SER A 21 19.22 14.60 -17.46
CA SER A 21 20.41 15.37 -17.83
C SER A 21 21.07 16.06 -16.62
N ILE A 22 20.29 16.71 -15.76
CA ILE A 22 20.79 17.45 -14.59
C ILE A 22 21.39 16.50 -13.55
N ILE A 23 20.74 15.36 -13.27
CA ILE A 23 21.25 14.41 -12.27
C ILE A 23 22.49 13.66 -12.77
N ASN A 24 22.60 13.40 -14.08
CA ASN A 24 23.79 12.80 -14.67
C ASN A 24 25.04 13.67 -14.50
N ILE A 25 24.90 15.00 -14.56
CA ILE A 25 26.00 15.95 -14.27
C ILE A 25 26.44 15.81 -12.81
N ALA A 26 25.49 15.73 -11.86
CA ALA A 26 25.78 15.54 -10.44
C ALA A 26 26.51 14.21 -10.19
N ILE A 27 26.03 13.11 -10.77
CA ILE A 27 26.66 11.78 -10.67
C ILE A 27 28.10 11.83 -11.17
N LYS A 28 28.34 12.41 -12.36
CA LYS A 28 29.70 12.53 -12.92
C LYS A 28 30.62 13.32 -12.01
N TYR A 29 30.15 14.47 -11.53
CA TYR A 29 30.91 15.34 -10.63
C TYR A 29 31.29 14.61 -9.33
N TYR A 30 30.33 14.04 -8.62
CA TYR A 30 30.58 13.38 -7.32
C TYR A 30 31.38 12.09 -7.44
N LYS A 31 31.29 11.41 -8.59
CA LYS A 31 32.20 10.30 -8.89
C LYS A 31 33.64 10.76 -9.07
N THR A 32 33.87 11.91 -9.72
CA THR A 32 35.22 12.47 -9.91
C THR A 32 35.80 13.04 -8.61
N THR A 33 34.97 13.63 -7.76
CA THR A 33 35.41 14.21 -6.46
C THR A 33 35.45 13.18 -5.33
N ASN A 34 35.15 11.90 -5.59
CA ASN A 34 35.09 10.82 -4.60
C ASN A 34 34.16 11.10 -3.40
N ASP A 35 33.09 11.88 -3.61
CA ASP A 35 32.09 12.13 -2.58
C ASP A 35 31.05 11.00 -2.61
N SER A 36 31.32 9.93 -1.86
CA SER A 36 30.49 8.72 -1.87
C SER A 36 29.06 8.99 -1.41
N PHE A 37 28.89 9.83 -0.38
CA PHE A 37 27.58 10.20 0.13
C PHE A 37 26.73 10.92 -0.93
N LYS A 38 27.27 11.97 -1.56
CA LYS A 38 26.56 12.73 -2.59
C LYS A 38 26.36 11.91 -3.88
N LEU A 39 27.29 11.01 -4.19
CA LEU A 39 27.14 10.06 -5.29
C LEU A 39 25.97 9.10 -5.03
N ALA A 40 25.85 8.53 -3.83
CA ALA A 40 24.75 7.66 -3.44
C ALA A 40 23.40 8.38 -3.53
N GLN A 41 23.31 9.61 -3.00
CA GLN A 41 22.11 10.44 -3.11
C GLN A 41 21.74 10.72 -4.57
N SER A 42 22.72 11.06 -5.41
CA SER A 42 22.48 11.36 -6.82
C SER A 42 21.97 10.13 -7.59
N LEU A 43 22.53 8.95 -7.31
CA LEU A 43 22.07 7.68 -7.88
C LEU A 43 20.66 7.31 -7.42
N TYR A 44 20.34 7.56 -6.14
CA TYR A 44 18.99 7.37 -5.61
C TYR A 44 17.97 8.25 -6.36
N TYR A 45 18.22 9.55 -6.49
CA TYR A 45 17.31 10.44 -7.22
C TYR A 45 17.18 10.09 -8.70
N LYS A 46 18.25 9.62 -9.35
CA LYS A 46 18.15 9.09 -10.71
C LYS A 46 17.21 7.88 -10.78
N GLY A 47 17.28 6.99 -9.79
CA GLY A 47 16.33 5.88 -9.65
C GLY A 47 14.88 6.37 -9.49
N LYS A 48 14.64 7.42 -8.70
CA LYS A 48 13.29 8.03 -8.56
C LYS A 48 12.75 8.56 -9.87
N ILE A 49 13.58 9.25 -10.66
CA ILE A 49 13.21 9.75 -12.00
C ILE A 49 12.80 8.59 -12.91
N TYR A 50 13.56 7.49 -12.93
CA TYR A 50 13.20 6.31 -13.71
C TYR A 50 11.91 5.64 -13.21
N GLN A 51 11.73 5.54 -11.89
CA GLN A 51 10.53 4.97 -11.29
C GLN A 51 9.27 5.77 -11.65
N GLN A 52 9.34 7.09 -11.66
CA GLN A 52 8.23 7.94 -12.11
C GLN A 52 7.89 7.71 -13.58
N LYS A 53 8.90 7.50 -14.43
CA LYS A 53 8.73 7.12 -15.84
C LYS A 53 8.32 5.65 -16.06
N LYS A 54 8.12 4.89 -14.98
CA LYS A 54 7.83 3.44 -15.00
C LYS A 54 8.93 2.57 -15.62
N PHE A 55 10.16 3.10 -15.71
CA PHE A 55 11.37 2.35 -16.08
C PHE A 55 11.92 1.63 -14.84
N LEU A 56 11.19 0.60 -14.41
CA LEU A 56 11.38 -0.03 -13.11
C LEU A 56 12.69 -0.83 -12.99
N ILE A 57 13.20 -1.38 -14.10
CA ILE A 57 14.47 -2.12 -14.11
C ILE A 57 15.62 -1.13 -13.90
N GLU A 58 15.62 -0.04 -14.66
CA GLU A 58 16.60 1.04 -14.59
C GLU A 58 16.58 1.76 -13.24
N ALA A 59 15.40 1.90 -12.63
CA ALA A 59 15.25 2.40 -11.28
C ALA A 59 15.97 1.51 -10.26
N VAL A 60 15.70 0.19 -10.30
CA VAL A 60 16.33 -0.79 -9.41
C VAL A 60 17.84 -0.87 -9.62
N GLU A 61 18.32 -0.80 -10.86
CA GLU A 61 19.76 -0.70 -11.13
C GLU A 61 20.40 0.53 -10.49
N CYS A 62 19.73 1.69 -10.56
CA CYS A 62 20.20 2.91 -9.92
C CYS A 62 20.23 2.76 -8.40
N TYR A 63 19.21 2.13 -7.81
CA TYR A 63 19.18 1.85 -6.37
C TYR A 63 20.27 0.87 -5.92
N HIS A 64 20.55 -0.18 -6.69
CA HIS A 64 21.69 -1.06 -6.42
C HIS A 64 23.03 -0.33 -6.52
N LYS A 65 23.21 0.54 -7.52
CA LYS A 65 24.40 1.39 -7.64
C LYS A 65 24.51 2.34 -6.45
N ALA A 66 23.42 3.00 -6.06
CA ALA A 66 23.38 3.86 -4.89
C ALA A 66 23.81 3.11 -3.63
N ARG A 67 23.22 1.92 -3.38
CA ARG A 67 23.50 1.06 -2.22
C ARG A 67 24.99 0.75 -2.04
N LYS A 68 25.76 0.59 -3.12
CA LYS A 68 27.22 0.36 -3.07
C LYS A 68 28.02 1.54 -2.53
N HIS A 69 27.47 2.75 -2.59
CA HIS A 69 28.10 4.00 -2.16
C HIS A 69 27.51 4.56 -0.85
N VAL A 70 26.48 3.92 -0.30
CA VAL A 70 25.86 4.34 0.96
C VAL A 70 26.78 4.01 2.13
N GLU A 71 27.10 5.04 2.91
CA GLU A 71 27.88 4.90 4.14
C GLU A 71 27.13 4.05 5.18
N GLN A 72 27.88 3.34 6.04
CA GLN A 72 27.29 2.38 6.97
C GLN A 72 26.33 3.03 7.98
N ASN A 73 26.60 4.27 8.38
CA ASN A 73 25.84 5.10 9.31
C ASN A 73 24.67 5.86 8.65
N ASN A 74 24.56 5.91 7.32
CA ASN A 74 23.46 6.60 6.64
C ASN A 74 22.21 5.71 6.59
N ILE A 75 21.53 5.58 7.74
CA ILE A 75 20.36 4.73 7.92
C ILE A 75 19.16 5.24 7.11
N GLU A 76 19.00 6.55 6.97
CA GLU A 76 17.91 7.17 6.20
C GLU A 76 17.96 6.78 4.72
N LEU A 77 19.12 6.90 4.06
CA LEU A 77 19.23 6.52 2.66
C LEU A 77 19.06 5.00 2.47
N LYS A 78 19.51 4.18 3.43
CA LYS A 78 19.24 2.73 3.42
C LYS A 78 17.75 2.43 3.54
N PHE A 79 17.04 3.15 4.41
CA PHE A 79 15.59 3.03 4.55
C PHE A 79 14.90 3.33 3.22
N LEU A 80 15.18 4.49 2.61
CA LEU A 80 14.57 4.93 1.36
C LEU A 80 14.81 3.94 0.21
N LEU A 81 16.05 3.46 0.06
CA LEU A 81 16.40 2.48 -0.96
C LEU A 81 15.62 1.17 -0.78
N ASN A 82 15.54 0.65 0.44
CA ASN A 82 14.80 -0.58 0.72
C ASN A 82 13.29 -0.40 0.54
N GLN A 83 12.74 0.74 0.96
CA GLN A 83 11.32 1.04 0.78
C GLN A 83 10.94 1.10 -0.71
N ASP A 84 11.72 1.81 -1.53
CA ASP A 84 11.43 1.96 -2.96
C ASP A 84 11.67 0.65 -3.73
N MET A 85 12.75 -0.08 -3.42
CA MET A 85 12.99 -1.40 -4.01
C MET A 85 11.90 -2.39 -3.63
N GLY A 86 11.46 -2.42 -2.36
CA GLY A 86 10.38 -3.30 -1.91
C GLY A 86 9.06 -3.06 -2.64
N LYS A 87 8.71 -1.79 -2.92
CA LYS A 87 7.54 -1.44 -3.75
C LYS A 87 7.67 -1.96 -5.19
N ILE A 88 8.86 -1.84 -5.79
CA ILE A 88 9.10 -2.33 -7.16
C ILE A 88 9.05 -3.86 -7.20
N TYR A 89 9.70 -4.53 -6.26
CA TYR A 89 9.68 -5.99 -6.16
C TYR A 89 8.28 -6.55 -5.93
N HIS A 90 7.47 -5.88 -5.10
CA HIS A 90 6.05 -6.21 -4.95
C HIS A 90 5.30 -6.19 -6.29
N PHE A 91 5.44 -5.08 -7.04
CA PHE A 91 4.79 -4.92 -8.34
C PHE A 91 5.27 -5.94 -9.37
N LYS A 92 6.55 -6.31 -9.32
CA LYS A 92 7.17 -7.32 -10.20
C LYS A 92 6.99 -8.76 -9.71
N MET A 93 6.29 -8.98 -8.60
CA MET A 93 6.07 -10.29 -7.98
C MET A 93 7.37 -11.03 -7.57
N MET A 94 8.44 -10.28 -7.30
CA MET A 94 9.73 -10.80 -6.83
C MET A 94 9.68 -11.00 -5.31
N ARG A 95 9.14 -12.14 -4.86
CA ARG A 95 8.68 -12.31 -3.46
C ARG A 95 9.81 -12.37 -2.43
N GLU A 96 10.93 -13.00 -2.75
CA GLU A 96 12.05 -13.10 -1.82
C GLU A 96 12.72 -11.72 -1.65
N GLU A 97 12.95 -11.03 -2.76
CA GLU A 97 13.55 -9.68 -2.76
C GLU A 97 12.62 -8.64 -2.14
N GLU A 98 11.30 -8.76 -2.37
CA GLU A 98 10.28 -7.94 -1.70
C GLU A 98 10.37 -8.09 -0.19
N LYS A 99 10.41 -9.34 0.31
CA LYS A 99 10.50 -9.63 1.74
C LYS A 99 11.78 -9.05 2.34
N GLU A 100 12.93 -9.34 1.74
CA GLU A 100 14.22 -8.86 2.22
C GLU A 100 14.25 -7.32 2.28
N ALA A 101 13.77 -6.66 1.22
CA ALA A 101 13.72 -5.21 1.17
C ALA A 101 12.79 -4.63 2.25
N LYS A 102 11.58 -5.18 2.44
CA LYS A 102 10.62 -4.69 3.45
C LYS A 102 11.11 -4.93 4.88
N GLU A 103 11.74 -6.07 5.16
CA GLU A 103 12.35 -6.35 6.47
C GLU A 103 13.52 -5.39 6.76
N ASN A 104 14.37 -5.12 5.75
CA ASN A 104 15.47 -4.18 5.90
C ASN A 104 14.97 -2.74 6.09
N ALA A 105 13.90 -2.33 5.40
CA ALA A 105 13.25 -1.04 5.63
C ALA A 105 12.75 -0.94 7.08
N LEU A 106 12.05 -1.96 7.58
CA LEU A 106 11.60 -1.99 8.98
C LEU A 106 12.75 -1.90 9.99
N ARG A 107 13.87 -2.60 9.74
CA ARG A 107 15.07 -2.52 10.59
C ARG A 107 15.64 -1.10 10.61
N CYS A 108 15.74 -0.46 9.44
CA CYS A 108 16.23 0.92 9.34
C CYS A 108 15.29 1.90 10.05
N ALA A 109 13.98 1.77 9.89
CA ALA A 109 12.99 2.62 10.56
C ALA A 109 13.09 2.52 12.09
N LYS A 110 13.26 1.30 12.62
CA LYS A 110 13.50 1.08 14.05
C LYS A 110 14.81 1.73 14.53
N GLN A 111 15.88 1.65 13.74
CA GLN A 111 17.16 2.29 14.06
C GLN A 111 17.08 3.82 14.07
N LEU A 112 16.21 4.40 13.24
CA LEU A 112 15.95 5.84 13.22
C LEU A 112 15.11 6.30 14.42
N ASN A 113 14.57 5.38 15.24
CA ASN A 113 13.59 5.66 16.30
C ASN A 113 12.37 6.45 15.79
N ASP A 114 12.01 6.28 14.52
CA ASP A 114 10.88 6.94 13.91
C ASP A 114 9.65 6.01 13.95
N SER A 115 8.71 6.38 14.83
CA SER A 115 7.47 5.61 15.04
C SER A 115 6.58 5.56 13.81
N LEU A 116 6.52 6.64 13.04
CA LEU A 116 5.74 6.73 11.81
C LEU A 116 6.34 5.83 10.73
N LEU A 117 7.65 5.95 10.47
CA LEU A 117 8.32 5.10 9.47
C LEU A 117 8.26 3.62 9.87
N THR A 118 8.33 3.32 11.16
CA THR A 118 8.21 1.95 11.67
C THR A 118 6.80 1.43 11.44
N GLY A 119 5.77 2.22 11.75
CA GLY A 119 4.36 1.88 11.50
C GLY A 119 4.09 1.65 10.01
N GLN A 120 4.53 2.56 9.15
CA GLN A 120 4.40 2.43 7.69
C GLN A 120 5.12 1.19 7.15
N SER A 121 6.31 0.86 7.66
CA SER A 121 7.05 -0.34 7.26
C SER A 121 6.32 -1.63 7.66
N LEU A 122 5.69 -1.64 8.84
CA LEU A 122 4.86 -2.77 9.28
C LEU A 122 3.61 -2.94 8.41
N ILE A 123 2.97 -1.84 7.98
CA ILE A 123 1.86 -1.89 7.00
C ILE A 123 2.34 -2.48 5.67
N GLU A 124 3.50 -2.07 5.16
CA GLU A 124 4.03 -2.64 3.92
C GLU A 124 4.37 -4.13 4.05
N LEU A 125 4.89 -4.55 5.21
CA LEU A 125 5.18 -5.95 5.49
C LEU A 125 3.89 -6.78 5.66
N SER A 126 2.82 -6.20 6.24
CA SER A 126 1.52 -6.89 6.33
C SER A 126 0.93 -7.15 4.95
N LYS A 127 1.05 -6.20 4.01
CA LYS A 127 0.64 -6.40 2.61
C LYS A 127 1.38 -7.57 1.96
N TYR A 128 2.67 -7.74 2.25
CA TYR A 128 3.44 -8.91 1.77
C TYR A 128 2.92 -10.22 2.39
N TYR A 129 2.61 -10.23 3.68
CA TYR A 129 2.07 -11.43 4.32
C TYR A 129 0.64 -11.77 3.88
N ASN A 130 -0.19 -10.79 3.54
CA ASN A 130 -1.52 -11.02 2.98
C ASN A 130 -1.49 -11.78 1.65
N ILE A 131 -0.48 -11.53 0.81
CA ILE A 131 -0.35 -12.18 -0.51
C ILE A 131 0.41 -13.51 -0.47
N THR A 132 1.20 -13.74 0.59
CA THR A 132 1.94 -15.01 0.81
C THR A 132 1.21 -15.94 1.78
N ASP A 133 -0.10 -15.69 1.99
CA ASP A 133 -1.02 -16.47 2.81
C ASP A 133 -0.59 -16.65 4.27
N SER A 134 0.07 -15.62 4.82
CA SER A 134 0.49 -15.58 6.21
C SER A 134 -0.35 -14.58 7.02
N LEU A 135 -1.66 -14.83 7.09
CA LEU A 135 -2.62 -13.93 7.77
C LEU A 135 -2.25 -13.65 9.23
N ARG A 136 -1.65 -14.62 9.92
CA ARG A 136 -1.15 -14.43 11.29
C ARG A 136 -0.06 -13.36 11.35
N ASN A 137 0.97 -13.47 10.51
CA ASN A 137 2.07 -12.52 10.49
C ASN A 137 1.60 -11.14 10.04
N SER A 138 0.67 -11.09 9.08
CA SER A 138 0.02 -9.85 8.66
C SER A 138 -0.70 -9.16 9.82
N LYS A 139 -1.52 -9.91 10.57
CA LYS A 139 -2.24 -9.42 11.75
C LYS A 139 -1.29 -8.92 12.84
N GLU A 140 -0.21 -9.64 13.10
CA GLU A 140 0.82 -9.22 14.07
C GLU A 140 1.49 -7.90 13.65
N CYS A 141 1.84 -7.75 12.37
CA CYS A 141 2.39 -6.49 11.84
C CYS A 141 1.41 -5.33 11.98
N LEU A 142 0.14 -5.53 11.60
CA LEU A 142 -0.90 -4.50 11.70
C LEU A 142 -1.18 -4.07 13.14
N LYS A 143 -1.21 -5.02 14.09
CA LYS A 143 -1.37 -4.71 15.52
C LYS A 143 -0.20 -3.90 16.07
N GLN A 144 1.03 -4.25 15.70
CA GLN A 144 2.22 -3.48 16.08
C GLN A 144 2.19 -2.08 15.46
N ALA A 145 1.78 -1.96 14.19
CA ALA A 145 1.64 -0.67 13.53
C ALA A 145 0.61 0.21 14.26
N LEU A 146 -0.56 -0.36 14.60
CA LEU A 146 -1.63 0.33 15.31
C LEU A 146 -1.16 0.88 16.67
N SER A 147 -0.29 0.15 17.38
CA SER A 147 0.16 0.54 18.72
C SER A 147 1.22 1.63 18.74
N ILE A 148 1.94 1.84 17.63
CA ILE A 148 3.07 2.79 17.57
C ILE A 148 2.79 4.00 16.70
N MET A 149 1.82 3.93 15.78
CA MET A 149 1.59 5.00 14.82
C MET A 149 0.96 6.22 15.50
N PRO A 150 1.39 7.46 15.18
CA PRO A 150 0.86 8.63 15.85
C PRO A 150 -0.62 8.85 15.53
N ALA A 151 -1.40 9.27 16.53
CA ALA A 151 -2.85 9.42 16.43
C ALA A 151 -3.30 10.45 15.36
N SER A 152 -2.42 11.35 14.93
CA SER A 152 -2.69 12.34 13.89
C SER A 152 -2.78 11.74 12.48
N TYR A 153 -2.31 10.52 12.27
CA TYR A 153 -2.30 9.84 10.97
C TYR A 153 -3.59 9.01 10.78
N TYR A 154 -4.74 9.71 10.77
CA TYR A 154 -6.06 9.09 10.77
C TYR A 154 -6.29 8.15 9.58
N SER A 155 -5.83 8.51 8.38
CA SER A 155 -6.02 7.67 7.19
C SER A 155 -5.23 6.37 7.24
N GLU A 156 -3.98 6.40 7.70
CA GLU A 156 -3.21 5.18 7.90
C GLU A 156 -3.77 4.32 9.03
N LEU A 157 -4.28 4.93 10.11
CA LEU A 157 -4.97 4.21 11.17
C LEU A 157 -6.26 3.56 10.66
N ALA A 158 -7.07 4.27 9.89
CA ALA A 158 -8.28 3.74 9.25
C ALA A 158 -7.96 2.56 8.34
N LEU A 159 -6.89 2.67 7.53
CA LEU A 159 -6.41 1.58 6.69
C LEU A 159 -6.02 0.35 7.51
N ILE A 160 -5.27 0.52 8.61
CA ILE A 160 -4.91 -0.60 9.49
C ILE A 160 -6.18 -1.28 10.02
N GLN A 161 -7.15 -0.51 10.48
CA GLN A 161 -8.40 -1.05 11.02
C GLN A 161 -9.19 -1.81 9.95
N ALA A 162 -9.27 -1.28 8.73
CA ALA A 162 -9.93 -1.96 7.61
C ALA A 162 -9.22 -3.27 7.21
N GLU A 163 -7.88 -3.29 7.19
CA GLU A 163 -7.10 -4.50 6.92
C GLU A 163 -7.25 -5.53 8.05
N LEU A 164 -7.29 -5.11 9.32
CA LEU A 164 -7.62 -5.99 10.44
C LEU A 164 -9.03 -6.56 10.28
N SER A 165 -10.01 -5.77 9.85
CA SER A 165 -11.36 -6.26 9.56
C SER A 165 -11.34 -7.37 8.49
N LYS A 166 -10.64 -7.15 7.37
CA LYS A 166 -10.48 -8.15 6.30
C LYS A 166 -9.91 -9.45 6.82
N ILE A 167 -8.86 -9.39 7.64
CA ILE A 167 -8.26 -10.60 8.22
C ILE A 167 -9.26 -11.32 9.12
N HIS A 168 -10.04 -10.61 9.94
CA HIS A 168 -11.04 -11.25 10.79
C HIS A 168 -12.18 -11.90 9.99
N LEU A 169 -12.61 -11.30 8.87
CA LEU A 169 -13.54 -11.96 7.93
C LEU A 169 -12.96 -13.25 7.36
N ALA A 170 -11.71 -13.20 6.90
CA ALA A 170 -11.00 -14.36 6.36
C ALA A 170 -10.82 -15.48 7.40
N THR A 171 -10.73 -15.14 8.69
CA THR A 171 -10.63 -16.11 9.79
C THR A 171 -11.97 -16.45 10.45
N HIS A 172 -13.11 -16.17 9.80
CA HIS A 172 -14.46 -16.48 10.30
C HIS A 172 -14.81 -15.84 11.66
N LEU A 173 -14.35 -14.60 11.90
CA LEU A 173 -14.62 -13.81 13.11
C LEU A 173 -15.38 -12.51 12.76
N PRO A 174 -16.64 -12.60 12.31
CA PRO A 174 -17.34 -11.46 11.74
C PRO A 174 -17.71 -10.37 12.77
N ASP A 175 -17.90 -10.69 14.05
CA ASP A 175 -18.08 -9.68 15.11
C ASP A 175 -16.84 -8.80 15.28
N SER A 176 -15.65 -9.43 15.26
CA SER A 176 -14.38 -8.71 15.33
C SER A 176 -14.16 -7.87 14.07
N ALA A 177 -14.51 -8.41 12.90
CA ALA A 177 -14.47 -7.65 11.66
C ALA A 177 -15.34 -6.40 11.73
N LEU A 178 -16.60 -6.56 12.19
CA LEU A 178 -17.53 -5.46 12.34
C LEU A 178 -17.03 -4.38 13.31
N HIS A 179 -16.39 -4.79 14.42
CA HIS A 179 -15.74 -3.85 15.34
C HIS A 179 -14.68 -3.00 14.63
N PHE A 180 -13.73 -3.64 13.95
CA PHE A 180 -12.62 -2.95 13.30
C PHE A 180 -13.07 -2.06 12.13
N ILE A 181 -14.01 -2.54 11.29
CA ILE A 181 -14.48 -1.72 10.17
C ILE A 181 -15.28 -0.50 10.62
N ASN A 182 -16.00 -0.59 11.74
CA ASN A 182 -16.68 0.58 12.31
C ASN A 182 -15.68 1.64 12.78
N GLN A 183 -14.56 1.22 13.37
CA GLN A 183 -13.47 2.14 13.72
C GLN A 183 -12.89 2.80 12.47
N ALA A 184 -12.59 2.02 11.41
CA ALA A 184 -12.09 2.55 10.16
C ALA A 184 -13.03 3.60 9.54
N ILE A 185 -14.33 3.31 9.47
CA ILE A 185 -15.35 4.23 8.94
C ILE A 185 -15.44 5.52 9.78
N SER A 186 -15.31 5.42 11.11
CA SER A 186 -15.37 6.60 11.99
C SER A 186 -14.18 7.56 11.85
N MET A 187 -13.07 7.09 11.29
CA MET A 187 -11.83 7.85 11.12
C MET A 187 -11.77 8.58 9.76
N GLU A 188 -12.60 8.20 8.80
CA GLU A 188 -12.61 8.76 7.44
C GLU A 188 -13.74 9.79 7.27
N GLN A 189 -13.44 10.91 6.62
CA GLN A 189 -14.42 11.92 6.22
C GLN A 189 -14.45 12.04 4.70
N ASP A 190 -15.63 11.91 4.09
CA ASP A 190 -15.87 12.09 2.65
C ASP A 190 -14.77 11.56 1.73
N SER A 191 -14.41 10.30 1.94
CA SER A 191 -13.34 9.61 1.22
C SER A 191 -13.92 8.53 0.30
N MET A 192 -13.38 8.40 -0.92
CA MET A 192 -13.77 7.32 -1.84
C MET A 192 -13.48 5.92 -1.25
N VAL A 193 -12.55 5.83 -0.29
CA VAL A 193 -12.21 4.58 0.40
C VAL A 193 -13.37 4.08 1.27
N LEU A 194 -14.28 4.96 1.71
CA LEU A 194 -15.47 4.58 2.48
C LEU A 194 -16.34 3.56 1.75
N TYR A 195 -16.39 3.59 0.42
CA TYR A 195 -17.17 2.62 -0.34
C TYR A 195 -16.61 1.21 -0.21
N ASP A 196 -15.28 1.05 -0.23
CA ASP A 196 -14.62 -0.24 0.06
C ASP A 196 -14.92 -0.67 1.50
N TYR A 197 -14.95 0.27 2.45
CA TYR A 197 -15.26 -0.04 3.84
C TYR A 197 -16.72 -0.44 4.04
N TYR A 198 -17.65 0.13 3.28
CA TYR A 198 -19.05 -0.30 3.28
C TYR A 198 -19.19 -1.72 2.71
N ASN A 199 -18.42 -2.10 1.69
CA ASN A 199 -18.39 -3.49 1.21
C ASN A 199 -17.93 -4.46 2.32
N LEU A 200 -16.84 -4.16 3.02
CA LEU A 200 -16.35 -4.99 4.13
C LEU A 200 -17.33 -5.09 5.29
N LYS A 201 -17.98 -3.96 5.63
CA LYS A 201 -19.01 -3.92 6.67
C LYS A 201 -20.23 -4.74 6.26
N ALA A 202 -20.61 -4.71 4.99
CA ALA A 202 -21.68 -5.53 4.45
C ALA A 202 -21.35 -7.02 4.52
N ASP A 203 -20.12 -7.43 4.16
CA ASP A 203 -19.68 -8.82 4.29
C ASP A 203 -19.69 -9.29 5.76
N ALA A 204 -19.27 -8.43 6.69
CA ALA A 204 -19.38 -8.74 8.13
C ALA A 204 -20.84 -8.99 8.56
N PHE A 205 -21.78 -8.14 8.15
CA PHE A 205 -23.21 -8.35 8.44
C PHE A 205 -23.76 -9.60 7.77
N TYR A 206 -23.36 -9.87 6.54
CA TYR A 206 -23.77 -11.06 5.79
C TYR A 206 -23.32 -12.34 6.52
N LYS A 207 -22.06 -12.39 6.99
CA LYS A 207 -21.54 -13.50 7.81
C LYS A 207 -22.20 -13.63 9.18
N LEU A 208 -22.83 -12.57 9.70
CA LEU A 208 -23.65 -12.59 10.91
C LEU A 208 -25.13 -12.92 10.64
N ALA A 209 -25.49 -13.29 9.40
CA ALA A 209 -26.87 -13.49 8.95
C ALA A 209 -27.79 -12.25 9.12
N GLN A 210 -27.21 -11.04 9.21
CA GLN A 210 -27.94 -9.78 9.28
C GLN A 210 -28.15 -9.19 7.88
N ASN A 211 -29.01 -9.84 7.11
CA ASN A 211 -29.07 -9.64 5.65
C ASN A 211 -29.57 -8.27 5.23
N ASP A 212 -30.50 -7.67 5.97
CA ASP A 212 -30.99 -6.32 5.67
C ASP A 212 -29.87 -5.28 5.83
N SER A 213 -29.09 -5.37 6.90
CA SER A 213 -27.89 -4.55 7.12
C SER A 213 -26.84 -4.81 6.03
N ALA A 214 -26.58 -6.07 5.68
CA ALA A 214 -25.63 -6.42 4.63
C ALA A 214 -26.02 -5.78 3.29
N LYS A 215 -27.27 -5.97 2.87
CA LYS A 215 -27.80 -5.41 1.62
C LYS A 215 -27.74 -3.88 1.62
N TYR A 216 -28.11 -3.24 2.73
CA TYR A 216 -28.01 -1.78 2.86
C TYR A 216 -26.57 -1.28 2.60
N TYR A 217 -25.57 -1.89 3.24
CA TYR A 217 -24.17 -1.45 3.07
C TYR A 217 -23.57 -1.86 1.72
N PHE A 218 -23.97 -2.99 1.12
CA PHE A 218 -23.59 -3.31 -0.25
C PHE A 218 -24.14 -2.26 -1.24
N MET A 219 -25.39 -1.82 -1.08
CA MET A 219 -25.96 -0.76 -1.92
C MET A 219 -25.21 0.56 -1.78
N ARG A 220 -24.76 0.90 -0.57
CA ARG A 220 -23.88 2.06 -0.36
C ARG A 220 -22.53 1.90 -1.05
N SER A 221 -21.92 0.72 -0.99
CA SER A 221 -20.66 0.44 -1.69
C SER A 221 -20.77 0.61 -3.22
N LEU A 222 -21.91 0.24 -3.83
CA LEU A 222 -22.13 0.39 -5.27
C LEU A 222 -22.09 1.84 -5.78
N GLN A 223 -22.22 2.83 -4.88
CA GLN A 223 -22.07 4.24 -5.23
C GLN A 223 -20.62 4.63 -5.57
N SER A 224 -19.66 3.71 -5.38
CA SER A 224 -18.26 3.92 -5.76
C SER A 224 -18.08 4.19 -7.25
N HIS A 225 -17.16 5.10 -7.58
CA HIS A 225 -16.69 5.29 -8.95
C HIS A 225 -15.60 4.27 -9.34
N SER A 226 -15.03 3.55 -8.35
CA SER A 226 -14.03 2.51 -8.59
C SER A 226 -14.68 1.27 -9.19
N LEU A 227 -14.23 0.90 -10.39
CA LEU A 227 -14.63 -0.35 -11.06
C LEU A 227 -14.32 -1.56 -10.19
N ARG A 228 -13.17 -1.56 -9.51
CA ARG A 228 -12.77 -2.65 -8.60
C ARG A 228 -13.79 -2.86 -7.49
N THR A 229 -14.20 -1.79 -6.81
CA THR A 229 -15.17 -1.83 -5.71
C THR A 229 -16.52 -2.34 -6.21
N LYS A 230 -16.97 -1.87 -7.39
CA LYS A 230 -18.20 -2.34 -8.03
C LYS A 230 -18.14 -3.83 -8.36
N ILE A 231 -17.06 -4.30 -8.97
CA ILE A 231 -16.86 -5.72 -9.32
C ILE A 231 -17.01 -6.60 -8.08
N THR A 232 -16.31 -6.25 -6.99
CA THR A 232 -16.39 -6.98 -5.72
C THR A 232 -17.82 -6.96 -5.17
N THR A 233 -18.42 -5.77 -5.09
CA THR A 233 -19.76 -5.61 -4.49
C THR A 233 -20.87 -6.33 -5.26
N TYR A 234 -20.83 -6.34 -6.59
CA TYR A 234 -21.79 -7.10 -7.39
C TYR A 234 -21.67 -8.60 -7.18
N TYR A 235 -20.45 -9.11 -6.99
CA TYR A 235 -20.24 -10.53 -6.70
C TYR A 235 -20.78 -10.90 -5.32
N ASP A 236 -20.58 -10.06 -4.31
CA ASP A 236 -21.09 -10.30 -2.96
C ASP A 236 -22.63 -10.23 -2.92
N LEU A 237 -23.23 -9.28 -3.64
CA LEU A 237 -24.69 -9.20 -3.79
C LEU A 237 -25.26 -10.42 -4.53
N PHE A 238 -24.55 -10.93 -5.54
CA PHE A 238 -24.93 -12.19 -6.20
C PHE A 238 -24.98 -13.34 -5.19
N LYS A 239 -23.93 -13.53 -4.39
CA LYS A 239 -23.88 -14.59 -3.35
C LYS A 239 -25.02 -14.47 -2.35
N LEU A 240 -25.26 -13.25 -1.87
CA LEU A 240 -26.33 -12.97 -0.93
C LEU A 240 -27.69 -13.38 -1.52
N GLU A 241 -28.05 -12.91 -2.72
CA GLU A 241 -29.37 -13.22 -3.30
C GLU A 241 -29.51 -14.70 -3.74
N GLU A 242 -28.41 -15.37 -4.09
CA GLU A 242 -28.38 -16.80 -4.39
C GLU A 242 -28.73 -17.64 -3.16
N GLU A 243 -28.16 -17.31 -1.99
CA GLU A 243 -28.46 -17.98 -0.71
C GLU A 243 -29.94 -17.82 -0.30
N PHE A 244 -30.55 -16.67 -0.62
CA PHE A 244 -31.98 -16.43 -0.39
C PHE A 244 -32.91 -16.97 -1.48
N GLY A 245 -32.38 -17.69 -2.47
CA GLY A 245 -33.17 -18.28 -3.55
C GLY A 245 -33.78 -17.26 -4.53
N LYS A 246 -33.33 -16.00 -4.52
CA LYS A 246 -33.81 -14.93 -5.40
C LYS A 246 -33.06 -14.94 -6.73
N ARG A 247 -33.31 -16.00 -7.51
CA ARG A 247 -32.56 -16.33 -8.73
C ARG A 247 -32.47 -15.19 -9.76
N ASP A 248 -33.56 -14.46 -9.98
CA ASP A 248 -33.56 -13.36 -10.96
C ASP A 248 -32.65 -12.21 -10.54
N MET A 249 -32.68 -11.85 -9.25
CA MET A 249 -31.81 -10.82 -8.69
C MET A 249 -30.35 -11.27 -8.69
N ALA A 250 -30.08 -12.50 -8.27
CA ALA A 250 -28.73 -13.08 -8.31
C ALA A 250 -28.15 -13.05 -9.73
N LEU A 251 -28.94 -13.48 -10.74
CA LEU A 251 -28.53 -13.43 -12.13
C LEU A 251 -28.28 -12.00 -12.62
N SER A 252 -29.08 -11.02 -12.19
CA SER A 252 -28.88 -9.62 -12.54
C SER A 252 -27.55 -9.07 -12.01
N TYR A 253 -27.19 -9.39 -10.76
CA TYR A 253 -25.93 -8.98 -10.16
C TYR A 253 -24.73 -9.70 -10.77
N LEU A 254 -24.86 -10.98 -11.09
CA LEU A 254 -23.81 -11.73 -11.79
C LEU A 254 -23.54 -11.14 -13.19
N LYS A 255 -24.58 -10.77 -13.93
CA LYS A 255 -24.44 -10.09 -15.22
C LYS A 255 -23.72 -8.75 -15.07
N ALA A 256 -24.07 -7.96 -14.06
CA ALA A 256 -23.39 -6.70 -13.76
C ALA A 256 -21.91 -6.91 -13.41
N HIS A 257 -21.60 -7.88 -12.54
CA HIS A 257 -20.24 -8.27 -12.20
C HIS A 257 -19.41 -8.60 -13.45
N VAL A 258 -19.92 -9.47 -14.34
CA VAL A 258 -19.25 -9.84 -15.59
C VAL A 258 -19.09 -8.64 -16.53
N HIS A 259 -20.09 -7.76 -16.63
CA HIS A 259 -20.01 -6.55 -17.42
C HIS A 259 -18.87 -5.64 -16.95
N TYR A 260 -18.74 -5.42 -15.65
CA TYR A 260 -17.67 -4.56 -15.11
C TYR A 260 -16.28 -5.20 -15.22
N ILE A 261 -16.15 -6.53 -15.06
CA ILE A 261 -14.88 -7.23 -15.29
C ILE A 261 -14.37 -7.03 -16.72
N ARG A 262 -15.25 -7.07 -17.72
CA ARG A 262 -14.87 -6.87 -19.13
C ARG A 262 -14.35 -5.46 -19.43
N ASN A 263 -14.67 -4.49 -18.58
CA ASN A 263 -14.29 -3.09 -18.73
C ASN A 263 -13.17 -2.66 -17.75
N PHE A 264 -12.56 -3.62 -17.02
CA PHE A 264 -11.48 -3.40 -16.05
C PHE A 264 -10.10 -3.61 -16.69
#